data_AF-A0A8K1AM61-F1
#
_entry.id   AF-A0A8K1AM61-F1
#
_cell.length_a   1.000
_cell.length_b   1.000
_cell.length_c   1.000
_cell.angle_alpha   90.00
_cell.angle_beta   90.00
_cell.angle_gamma   90.00
#
_symmetry.space_group_name_H-M   'P 1'
#
loop_
_entity.id
_entity.type
_entity.pdbx_description
1 polymer ?
#
loop_
_entity_poly.entity_id
_entity_poly.type
_entity_poly.pdbx_seq_one_letter_code
_entity_poly.pdbx_strand_id
1 'polypeptide(L)'
;MYGKILFVVAFCAIGVLGEANKTRKCNIPPTAPKRIEKVINQCQDEIKVAILAEALQAASVINSNKRSKRETFTAEEKRIAGCLLHCVYRKMKAVNDKGFPTVEGLVSLYTEGIEDKEYILATLQSVNVCLAKAQKEFITTPQSLEVQGKTCEIAYDVFDCVSEKIGEYCGQTP
;
A
#
# COMPACT_ATOMS: atom_id res chain seq x y z
N MET A 1 55.92 31.57 -47.29
CA MET A 1 54.96 31.72 -46.18
C MET A 1 53.57 31.38 -46.71
N TYR A 2 53.06 30.17 -46.45
CA TYR A 2 51.64 29.85 -46.60
C TYR A 2 51.19 29.12 -45.34
N GLY A 3 50.27 29.77 -44.64
CA GLY A 3 49.81 29.42 -43.31
C GLY A 3 48.87 28.22 -43.30
N LYS A 4 49.02 27.45 -42.22
CA LYS A 4 48.18 26.31 -41.82
C LYS A 4 46.72 26.75 -41.69
N ILE A 5 45.81 26.15 -42.47
CA ILE A 5 44.36 26.22 -42.20
C ILE A 5 44.04 25.10 -41.21
N LEU A 6 43.70 25.53 -39.99
CA LEU A 6 43.37 24.71 -38.84
C LEU A 6 41.94 24.17 -38.99
N PHE A 7 41.81 22.84 -38.91
CA PHE A 7 40.53 22.15 -38.71
C PHE A 7 39.95 22.52 -37.34
N VAL A 8 38.73 23.08 -37.30
CA VAL A 8 37.85 22.96 -36.13
C VAL A 8 36.43 22.70 -36.64
N VAL A 9 36.08 21.41 -36.73
CA VAL A 9 34.71 20.96 -36.91
C VAL A 9 34.03 21.10 -35.54
N ALA A 10 33.17 22.11 -35.40
CA ALA A 10 32.31 22.26 -34.24
C ALA A 10 31.19 21.22 -34.30
N PHE A 11 31.40 20.07 -33.68
CA PHE A 11 30.33 19.16 -33.30
C PHE A 11 29.51 19.83 -32.19
N CYS A 12 28.40 20.47 -32.56
CA CYS A 12 27.33 20.79 -31.60
C CYS A 12 26.68 19.47 -31.16
N ALA A 13 27.25 18.87 -30.11
CA ALA A 13 26.62 17.78 -29.40
C ALA A 13 25.30 18.28 -28.79
N ILE A 14 24.25 17.56 -29.15
CA ILE A 14 22.88 17.68 -28.66
C ILE A 14 22.90 17.53 -27.13
N GLY A 15 22.60 18.61 -26.43
CA GLY A 15 22.29 18.60 -24.99
C GLY A 15 20.80 18.79 -24.77
N VAL A 16 20.00 17.75 -25.01
CA VAL A 16 18.64 17.66 -24.47
C VAL A 16 18.74 16.97 -23.12
N LEU A 17 18.77 17.75 -22.05
CA LEU A 17 18.43 17.31 -20.70
C LEU A 17 17.69 18.44 -19.99
N GLY A 18 16.50 18.74 -20.48
CA GLY A 18 15.44 19.30 -19.63
C GLY A 18 14.67 18.12 -19.07
N GLU A 19 15.04 17.66 -17.87
CA GLU A 19 14.13 16.81 -17.09
C GLU A 19 12.84 17.59 -16.92
N ALA A 20 11.75 17.11 -17.52
CA ALA A 20 10.42 17.57 -17.21
C ALA A 20 10.17 17.24 -15.74
N ASN A 21 10.45 18.21 -14.86
CA ASN A 21 10.15 18.13 -13.44
C ASN A 21 8.62 18.14 -13.31
N LYS A 22 8.02 16.96 -13.43
CA LYS A 22 6.61 16.72 -13.23
C LYS A 22 6.35 17.03 -11.76
N THR A 23 5.96 18.27 -11.47
CA THR A 23 5.64 18.75 -10.12
C THR A 23 4.70 17.74 -9.46
N ARG A 24 5.22 16.97 -8.49
CA ARG A 24 4.42 16.03 -7.70
C ARG A 24 3.32 16.85 -7.03
N LYS A 25 2.07 16.42 -7.21
CA LYS A 25 0.92 17.15 -6.66
C LYS A 25 0.81 17.05 -5.15
N CYS A 26 1.43 16.04 -4.55
CA CYS A 26 1.36 15.77 -3.12
C CYS A 26 2.74 15.55 -2.51
N ASN A 27 2.91 15.94 -1.24
CA ASN A 27 4.00 15.47 -0.39
C ASN A 27 3.59 14.16 0.29
N ILE A 28 3.88 13.02 -0.35
CA ILE A 28 3.58 11.70 0.21
C ILE A 28 4.58 11.42 1.35
N PRO A 29 4.11 11.09 2.57
CA PRO A 29 5.00 10.77 3.68
C PRO A 29 5.87 9.55 3.35
N PRO A 30 7.19 9.60 3.59
CA PRO A 30 8.09 8.50 3.27
C PRO A 30 7.98 7.32 4.25
N THR A 31 7.44 7.55 5.45
CA THR A 31 7.29 6.54 6.51
C THR A 31 5.97 6.69 7.23
N ALA A 32 5.49 5.59 7.81
CA ALA A 32 4.33 5.61 8.67
C ALA A 32 4.61 6.43 9.95
N PRO A 33 3.63 7.16 10.50
CA PRO A 33 3.74 7.78 11.81
C PRO A 33 4.10 6.78 12.92
N LYS A 34 4.86 7.21 13.92
CA LYS A 34 5.34 6.35 15.04
C LYS A 34 4.23 5.56 15.75
N ARG A 35 3.02 6.13 15.83
CA ARG A 35 1.86 5.46 16.41
C ARG A 35 1.41 4.28 15.55
N ILE A 36 1.33 4.46 14.24
CA ILE A 36 0.99 3.42 13.28
C ILE A 36 2.08 2.34 13.26
N GLU A 37 3.36 2.72 13.30
CA GLU A 37 4.47 1.75 13.43
C GLU A 37 4.34 0.87 14.68
N LYS A 38 4.00 1.45 15.83
CA LYS A 38 3.76 0.68 17.07
C LYS A 38 2.61 -0.31 16.91
N VAL A 39 1.52 0.09 16.27
CA VAL A 39 0.36 -0.77 16.01
C VAL A 39 0.71 -1.88 15.02
N ILE A 40 1.47 -1.56 13.98
CA ILE A 40 2.00 -2.53 13.02
C ILE A 40 2.85 -3.59 13.75
N ASN A 41 3.75 -3.18 14.65
CA ASN A 41 4.58 -4.11 15.41
C ASN A 41 3.72 -5.03 16.30
N GLN A 42 2.74 -4.49 17.01
CA GLN A 42 1.80 -5.28 17.81
C GLN A 42 1.03 -6.30 16.95
N CYS A 43 0.52 -5.88 15.80
CA CYS A 43 -0.19 -6.76 14.89
C CYS A 43 0.72 -7.82 14.26
N GLN A 44 1.98 -7.48 13.96
CA GLN A 44 2.96 -8.45 13.50
C GLN A 44 3.23 -9.51 14.58
N ASP A 45 3.32 -9.12 15.84
CA ASP A 45 3.57 -10.07 16.92
C ASP A 45 2.36 -10.99 17.17
N GLU A 46 1.12 -10.46 17.08
CA GLU A 46 -0.10 -11.26 17.12
C GLU A 46 -0.17 -12.27 15.95
N ILE A 47 0.20 -11.84 14.74
CA ILE A 47 0.20 -12.71 13.55
C ILE A 47 1.33 -13.71 13.58
N LYS A 48 2.53 -13.34 14.04
CA LYS A 48 3.63 -14.30 14.25
C LYS A 48 3.19 -15.39 15.20
N VAL A 49 2.53 -15.05 16.32
CA VAL A 49 2.02 -16.04 17.27
C VAL A 49 0.94 -16.93 16.62
N ALA A 50 0.03 -16.36 15.83
CA ALA A 50 -0.98 -17.14 15.10
C ALA A 50 -0.37 -18.06 14.03
N ILE A 51 0.59 -17.58 13.24
CA ILE A 51 1.33 -18.37 12.25
C ILE A 51 2.16 -19.45 12.93
N LEU A 52 2.83 -19.15 14.05
CA LEU A 52 3.57 -20.15 14.82
C LEU A 52 2.64 -21.18 15.46
N ALA A 53 1.43 -20.80 15.89
CA ALA A 53 0.43 -21.73 16.41
C ALA A 53 -0.18 -22.61 15.31
N GLU A 54 -0.48 -22.06 14.14
CA GLU A 54 -0.88 -22.82 12.94
C GLU A 54 0.24 -23.74 12.47
N ALA A 55 1.49 -23.26 12.45
CA ALA A 55 2.66 -24.05 12.13
C ALA A 55 2.96 -25.11 13.19
N LEU A 56 2.62 -24.91 14.47
CA LEU A 56 2.77 -25.92 15.53
C LEU A 56 1.67 -26.98 15.46
N GLN A 57 0.44 -26.60 15.08
CA GLN A 57 -0.62 -27.54 14.73
C GLN A 57 -0.31 -28.30 13.44
N ALA A 58 0.33 -27.65 12.46
CA ALA A 58 0.81 -28.28 11.24
C ALA A 58 2.17 -29.00 11.42
N ALA A 59 2.91 -28.77 12.50
CA ALA A 59 4.20 -29.41 12.78
C ALA A 59 4.06 -30.87 13.22
N SER A 60 2.84 -31.42 13.33
CA SER A 60 2.65 -32.86 13.21
C SER A 60 2.89 -33.38 11.78
N VAL A 61 3.10 -32.49 10.78
CA VAL A 61 3.34 -32.79 9.37
C VAL A 61 4.37 -31.81 8.75
N ILE A 62 5.66 -32.13 8.93
CA ILE A 62 6.79 -31.91 8.01
C ILE A 62 7.44 -30.49 7.86
N ASN A 63 8.77 -30.51 8.03
CA ASN A 63 9.85 -29.61 7.56
C ASN A 63 9.62 -28.88 6.22
N SER A 64 10.03 -27.60 6.12
CA SER A 64 11.04 -27.13 5.14
C SER A 64 11.23 -25.60 5.10
N ASN A 65 12.50 -25.19 5.08
CA ASN A 65 12.98 -23.84 4.77
C ASN A 65 12.90 -23.51 3.26
N LYS A 66 12.56 -22.26 2.90
CA LYS A 66 13.27 -21.41 1.90
C LYS A 66 12.54 -20.08 1.67
N ARG A 67 13.20 -18.96 1.99
CA ARG A 67 12.78 -17.60 1.66
C ARG A 67 13.44 -17.19 0.33
N SER A 68 12.65 -17.03 -0.74
CA SER A 68 13.09 -16.46 -2.01
C SER A 68 12.32 -15.16 -2.28
N LYS A 69 13.05 -14.11 -2.61
CA LYS A 69 12.55 -12.78 -3.01
C LYS A 69 11.81 -12.94 -4.35
N ARG A 70 10.52 -12.56 -4.45
CA ARG A 70 9.77 -12.63 -5.72
C ARG A 70 8.84 -11.45 -5.94
N GLU A 71 8.91 -10.93 -7.16
CA GLU A 71 7.94 -10.01 -7.76
C GLU A 71 6.58 -10.73 -7.88
N THR A 72 5.51 -10.07 -7.46
CA THR A 72 4.15 -10.61 -7.24
C THR A 72 4.02 -11.57 -6.06
N PHE A 73 3.52 -11.05 -4.93
CA PHE A 73 3.12 -11.85 -3.76
C PHE A 73 2.17 -12.98 -4.16
N THR A 74 2.45 -14.19 -3.66
CA THR A 74 1.57 -15.35 -3.76
C THR A 74 0.24 -15.09 -3.03
N ALA A 75 -0.81 -15.85 -3.37
CA ALA A 75 -2.13 -15.70 -2.73
C ALA A 75 -2.07 -15.84 -1.21
N GLU A 76 -1.17 -16.68 -0.70
CA GLU A 76 -0.93 -16.85 0.74
C GLU A 76 -0.25 -15.63 1.37
N GLU A 77 0.76 -15.05 0.72
CA GLU A 77 1.42 -13.83 1.20
C GLU A 77 0.47 -12.63 1.19
N LYS A 78 -0.40 -12.52 0.18
CA LYS A 78 -1.48 -11.51 0.15
C LYS A 78 -2.44 -11.69 1.31
N ARG A 79 -2.82 -12.93 1.63
CA ARG A 79 -3.68 -13.24 2.78
C ARG A 79 -3.03 -12.82 4.10
N ILE A 80 -1.74 -13.11 4.28
CA ILE A 80 -0.97 -12.72 5.47
C ILE A 80 -0.89 -11.19 5.60
N ALA A 81 -0.53 -10.50 4.52
CA ALA A 81 -0.51 -9.04 4.47
C ALA A 81 -1.89 -8.43 4.75
N GLY A 82 -2.94 -9.02 4.18
CA GLY A 82 -4.33 -8.63 4.42
C GLY A 82 -4.76 -8.78 5.88
N CYS A 83 -4.38 -9.87 6.55
CA CYS A 83 -4.67 -10.04 7.97
C CYS A 83 -3.90 -9.03 8.85
N LEU A 84 -2.67 -8.68 8.47
CA LEU A 84 -1.91 -7.62 9.14
C LEU A 84 -2.63 -6.28 9.02
N LEU A 85 -3.03 -5.92 7.79
CA LEU A 85 -3.80 -4.70 7.53
C LEU A 85 -5.12 -4.68 8.29
N HIS A 86 -5.85 -5.79 8.30
CA HIS A 86 -7.10 -5.90 9.05
C HIS A 86 -6.89 -5.69 10.56
N CYS A 87 -5.81 -6.24 11.14
CA CYS A 87 -5.45 -5.99 12.53
C CYS A 87 -5.18 -4.50 12.79
N VAL A 88 -4.39 -3.86 11.92
CA VAL A 88 -4.10 -2.42 12.02
C VAL A 88 -5.39 -1.62 11.96
N TYR A 89 -6.28 -1.92 11.00
CA TYR A 89 -7.56 -1.24 10.87
C TYR A 89 -8.42 -1.39 12.14
N ARG A 90 -8.49 -2.58 12.73
CA ARG A 90 -9.22 -2.79 13.99
C ARG A 90 -8.65 -1.98 15.15
N LYS A 91 -7.33 -1.98 15.33
CA LYS A 91 -6.67 -1.25 16.43
C LYS A 91 -6.73 0.26 16.26
N MET A 92 -6.74 0.73 15.01
CA MET A 92 -6.89 2.13 14.65
C MET A 92 -8.34 2.58 14.51
N LYS A 93 -9.31 1.71 14.82
CA LYS A 93 -10.76 1.99 14.71
C LYS A 93 -11.18 2.40 13.28
N ALA A 94 -10.50 1.83 12.28
CA ALA A 94 -10.76 2.09 10.87
C ALA A 94 -11.79 1.14 10.24
N VAL A 95 -12.42 0.28 11.02
CA VAL A 95 -13.45 -0.67 10.59
C VAL A 95 -14.71 -0.54 11.44
N ASN A 96 -15.85 -0.94 10.89
CA ASN A 96 -17.12 -1.05 11.62
C ASN A 96 -17.19 -2.31 12.49
N ASP A 97 -18.31 -2.52 13.18
CA ASP A 97 -18.53 -3.67 14.07
C ASP A 97 -18.42 -5.03 13.37
N LYS A 98 -18.61 -5.06 12.04
CA LYS A 98 -18.47 -6.26 11.21
C LYS A 98 -17.07 -6.41 10.61
N GLY A 99 -16.14 -5.54 10.96
CA GLY A 99 -14.76 -5.58 10.46
C GLY A 99 -14.58 -5.04 9.04
N PHE A 100 -15.60 -4.41 8.45
CA PHE A 100 -15.48 -3.77 7.13
C PHE A 100 -14.89 -2.36 7.27
N PRO A 101 -13.92 -1.95 6.42
CA PRO A 101 -13.30 -0.64 6.55
C PRO A 101 -14.27 0.53 6.33
N THR A 102 -14.02 1.65 7.00
CA THR A 102 -14.88 2.85 6.96
C THR A 102 -14.14 4.03 6.34
N VAL A 103 -14.88 4.95 5.70
CA VAL A 103 -14.28 6.14 5.07
C VAL A 103 -13.55 6.97 6.11
N GLU A 104 -14.24 7.37 7.19
CA GLU A 104 -13.68 8.21 8.25
C GLU A 104 -12.42 7.59 8.86
N GLY A 105 -12.51 6.31 9.21
CA GLY A 105 -11.42 5.61 9.86
C GLY A 105 -10.20 5.40 8.97
N LEU A 106 -10.38 5.08 7.69
CA LEU A 106 -9.26 4.98 6.75
C LEU A 106 -8.66 6.35 6.42
N VAL A 107 -9.47 7.37 6.20
CA VAL A 107 -8.95 8.72 5.96
C VAL A 107 -8.12 9.17 7.16
N SER A 108 -8.62 9.01 8.39
CA SER A 108 -7.87 9.33 9.60
C SER A 108 -6.58 8.51 9.72
N LEU A 109 -6.55 7.26 9.27
CA LEU A 109 -5.37 6.41 9.32
C LEU A 109 -4.27 6.89 8.36
N TYR A 110 -4.63 7.19 7.11
CA TYR A 110 -3.67 7.61 6.08
C TYR A 110 -3.18 9.04 6.27
N THR A 111 -4.00 9.93 6.84
CA THR A 111 -3.65 11.34 7.02
C THR A 111 -3.13 11.67 8.42
N GLU A 112 -2.92 10.67 9.28
CA GLU A 112 -2.38 10.90 10.62
C GLU A 112 -1.02 11.61 10.55
N GLY A 113 -0.95 12.83 11.10
CA GLY A 113 0.27 13.64 11.10
C GLY A 113 0.63 14.27 9.75
N ILE A 114 -0.28 14.29 8.77
CA ILE A 114 -0.08 14.91 7.46
C ILE A 114 -0.76 16.26 7.38
N GLU A 115 -0.01 17.27 6.92
CA GLU A 115 -0.51 18.65 6.73
C GLU A 115 -0.78 18.99 5.25
N ASP A 116 -0.28 18.15 4.32
CA ASP A 116 -0.42 18.36 2.88
C ASP A 116 -1.87 18.19 2.42
N LYS A 117 -2.49 19.31 2.04
CA LYS A 117 -3.92 19.35 1.67
C LYS A 117 -4.24 18.50 0.45
N GLU A 118 -3.33 18.45 -0.53
CA GLU A 118 -3.51 17.67 -1.75
C GLU A 118 -3.46 16.17 -1.44
N TYR A 119 -2.56 15.74 -0.55
CA TYR A 119 -2.51 14.37 -0.06
C TYR A 119 -3.78 13.98 0.72
N ILE A 120 -4.28 14.87 1.57
CA ILE A 120 -5.53 14.64 2.31
C ILE A 120 -6.71 14.50 1.35
N LEU A 121 -6.80 15.37 0.34
CA LEU A 121 -7.85 15.32 -0.68
C LEU A 121 -7.74 14.05 -1.54
N ALA A 122 -6.53 13.71 -1.98
CA ALA A 122 -6.24 12.47 -2.69
C ALA A 122 -6.75 11.27 -1.88
N THR A 123 -6.35 11.20 -0.61
CA THR A 123 -6.74 10.11 0.31
C THR A 123 -8.25 10.01 0.43
N LEU A 124 -8.96 11.11 0.67
CA LEU A 124 -10.42 11.12 0.81
C LEU A 124 -11.11 10.60 -0.46
N GLN A 125 -10.66 11.04 -1.64
CA GLN A 125 -11.22 10.60 -2.92
C GLN A 125 -10.93 9.12 -3.17
N SER A 126 -9.68 8.69 -2.99
CA SER A 126 -9.25 7.31 -3.17
C SER A 126 -10.01 6.35 -2.25
N VAL A 127 -10.14 6.68 -0.96
CA VAL A 127 -10.87 5.85 0.01
C VAL A 127 -12.34 5.70 -0.40
N ASN A 128 -13.03 6.78 -0.79
CA ASN A 128 -14.42 6.69 -1.22
C ASN A 128 -14.61 5.77 -2.43
N VAL A 129 -13.76 5.91 -3.45
CA VAL A 129 -13.82 5.07 -4.67
C VAL A 129 -13.56 3.61 -4.32
N CYS A 130 -12.52 3.33 -3.55
CA CYS A 130 -12.10 1.97 -3.23
C CYS A 130 -13.08 1.25 -2.29
N LEU A 131 -13.67 1.94 -1.32
CA LEU A 131 -14.70 1.34 -0.48
C LEU A 131 -16.00 1.09 -1.23
N ALA A 132 -16.41 1.99 -2.13
CA ALA A 132 -17.57 1.75 -2.98
C ALA A 132 -17.36 0.54 -3.92
N LYS A 133 -16.13 0.36 -4.44
CA LYS A 133 -15.74 -0.81 -5.22
C LYS A 133 -15.79 -2.08 -4.35
N ALA A 134 -15.10 -2.09 -3.22
CA ALA A 134 -15.04 -3.26 -2.32
C ALA A 134 -16.43 -3.65 -1.79
N GLN A 135 -17.30 -2.68 -1.51
CA GLN A 135 -18.66 -2.97 -1.08
C GLN A 135 -19.46 -3.70 -2.17
N LYS A 136 -19.31 -3.31 -3.44
CA LYS A 136 -19.95 -4.02 -4.57
C LYS A 136 -19.39 -5.41 -4.79
N GLU A 137 -18.08 -5.59 -4.60
CA GLU A 137 -17.39 -6.86 -4.84
C GLU A 137 -17.64 -7.87 -3.72
N PHE A 138 -17.59 -7.43 -2.45
CA PHE A 138 -17.55 -8.34 -1.31
C PHE A 138 -18.85 -8.39 -0.49
N ILE A 139 -19.65 -7.32 -0.49
CA ILE A 139 -20.92 -7.23 0.27
C ILE A 139 -22.11 -7.46 -0.66
N THR A 140 -22.15 -8.65 -1.27
CA THR A 140 -23.29 -9.09 -2.10
C THR A 140 -24.44 -9.63 -1.24
N THR A 141 -24.16 -10.09 -0.02
CA THR A 141 -25.15 -10.57 0.96
C THR A 141 -24.83 -10.07 2.39
N PRO A 142 -25.82 -9.98 3.31
CA PRO A 142 -25.60 -9.44 4.67
C PRO A 142 -24.60 -10.23 5.54
N GLN A 143 -24.41 -11.52 5.26
CA GLN A 143 -23.54 -12.46 5.99
C GLN A 143 -22.16 -12.62 5.33
N SER A 144 -21.92 -11.94 4.22
CA SER A 144 -20.69 -12.05 3.44
C SER A 144 -19.41 -11.72 4.21
N LEU A 145 -19.52 -10.99 5.34
CA LEU A 145 -18.40 -10.59 6.20
C LEU A 145 -18.15 -11.54 7.38
N GLU A 146 -19.06 -12.49 7.63
CA GLU A 146 -18.96 -13.45 8.75
C GLU A 146 -18.09 -14.67 8.38
N VAL A 147 -17.70 -14.79 7.11
CA VAL A 147 -16.80 -15.86 6.63
C VAL A 147 -15.37 -15.59 7.08
N GLN A 148 -14.75 -16.56 7.76
CA GLN A 148 -13.36 -16.47 8.21
C GLN A 148 -12.41 -16.14 7.05
N GLY A 149 -11.48 -15.22 7.29
CA GLY A 149 -10.46 -14.80 6.31
C GLY A 149 -10.92 -13.75 5.29
N LYS A 150 -12.22 -13.57 5.07
CA LYS A 150 -12.75 -12.62 4.08
C LYS A 150 -12.47 -11.17 4.46
N THR A 151 -12.40 -10.84 5.75
CA THR A 151 -12.00 -9.50 6.20
C THR A 151 -10.52 -9.20 5.94
N CYS A 152 -9.65 -10.22 5.92
CA CYS A 152 -8.24 -10.05 5.55
C CYS A 152 -8.10 -9.73 4.05
N GLU A 153 -8.84 -10.45 3.20
CA GLU A 153 -8.87 -10.21 1.76
C GLU A 153 -9.37 -8.80 1.43
N ILE A 154 -10.51 -8.39 2.01
CA ILE A 154 -11.05 -7.04 1.87
C ILE A 154 -10.02 -5.98 2.31
N ALA A 155 -9.30 -6.22 3.42
CA ALA A 155 -8.33 -5.27 3.91
C ALA A 155 -7.15 -5.08 2.95
N TYR A 156 -6.66 -6.16 2.33
CA TYR A 156 -5.61 -6.10 1.31
C TYR A 156 -6.11 -5.36 0.06
N ASP A 157 -7.25 -5.73 -0.49
CA ASP A 157 -7.76 -5.17 -1.74
C ASP A 157 -8.10 -3.68 -1.61
N VAL A 158 -8.64 -3.27 -0.46
CA VAL A 158 -8.88 -1.86 -0.15
C VAL A 158 -7.55 -1.10 -0.03
N PHE A 159 -6.55 -1.66 0.65
CA PHE A 159 -5.22 -1.04 0.78
C PHE A 159 -4.55 -0.84 -0.58
N ASP A 160 -4.56 -1.89 -1.42
CA ASP A 160 -3.95 -1.89 -2.75
C ASP A 160 -4.60 -0.83 -3.64
N CYS A 161 -5.94 -0.83 -3.71
CA CYS A 161 -6.71 0.16 -4.45
C CYS A 161 -6.45 1.59 -3.98
N VAL A 162 -6.46 1.85 -2.67
CA VAL A 162 -6.24 3.21 -2.13
C VAL A 162 -4.83 3.68 -2.46
N SER A 163 -3.83 2.81 -2.31
CA SER A 163 -2.43 3.13 -2.60
C SER A 163 -2.23 3.46 -4.08
N GLU A 164 -2.82 2.67 -4.98
CA GLU A 164 -2.80 2.93 -6.43
C GLU A 164 -3.46 4.27 -6.77
N LYS A 165 -4.66 4.53 -6.24
CA LYS A 165 -5.41 5.76 -6.53
C LYS A 165 -4.74 7.02 -5.98
N ILE A 166 -4.10 6.96 -4.81
CA ILE A 166 -3.30 8.06 -4.28
C ILE A 166 -2.09 8.29 -5.19
N GLY A 167 -1.41 7.22 -5.62
CA GLY A 167 -0.29 7.30 -6.57
C GLY A 167 -0.68 8.00 -7.87
N GLU A 168 -1.77 7.55 -8.50
CA GLU A 168 -2.34 8.16 -9.71
C GLU A 168 -2.65 9.66 -9.51
N TYR A 169 -3.35 9.99 -8.42
CA TYR A 169 -3.74 11.37 -8.11
C TYR A 169 -2.51 12.26 -7.95
N CYS A 170 -1.54 11.81 -7.16
CA CYS A 170 -0.34 12.56 -6.82
C CYS A 170 0.69 12.62 -7.97
N GLY A 171 0.41 11.92 -9.08
CA GLY A 171 1.23 11.94 -10.28
C GLY A 171 2.42 11.00 -10.26
N GLN A 172 2.42 9.99 -9.38
CA GLN A 172 3.35 8.87 -9.45
C GLN A 172 2.94 7.97 -10.63
N THR A 173 3.77 7.91 -11.67
CA THR A 173 3.64 6.86 -12.71
C THR A 173 4.27 5.55 -12.22
N PRO A 174 3.75 4.40 -12.66
CA PRO A 174 4.23 3.08 -12.25
C PRO A 174 5.72 2.84 -12.55
#